data_AF-A0A1A0VWF4-F1
#
_entry.id   AF-A0A1A0VWF4-F1
#
_cell.length_a   1.000
_cell.length_b   1.000
_cell.length_c   1.000
_cell.angle_alpha   90.00
_cell.angle_beta   90.00
_cell.angle_gamma   90.00
#
_symmetry.space_group_name_H-M   'P 1'
#
loop_
_entity.id
_entity.type
_entity.pdbx_description
1 polymer ?
#
loop_
_entity_poly.entity_id
_entity_poly.type
_entity_poly.pdbx_seq_one_letter_code
_entity_poly.pdbx_strand_id
1 'polypeptide(L)'
;MANSRVSKAARKAAREAAAAAQEEQARRQKANVEDLARFFTAKQRVDDVDDWLAERVEELKARATQRRDEERTACGVALKAMQDRGESVREIARMAGVGEKMVRELIKLAVEPTAEPAPPAQQDGQTEAEPVVDARPQADADETSGFEVRAAG
;
A
#
# COMPACT_ATOMS: atom_id res chain seq x y z
N MET A 1 44.77 -17.19 57.81
CA MET A 1 43.89 -17.53 56.67
C MET A 1 42.44 -17.51 57.15
N ALA A 2 41.78 -16.35 57.21
CA ALA A 2 40.40 -16.24 57.68
C ALA A 2 39.45 -16.31 56.48
N ASN A 3 38.79 -17.44 56.26
CA ASN A 3 37.77 -17.54 55.24
C ASN A 3 36.55 -18.35 55.71
N SER A 4 35.38 -17.77 55.46
CA SER A 4 34.04 -18.38 55.50
C SER A 4 33.41 -18.70 56.86
N ARG A 5 32.67 -17.72 57.41
CA ARG A 5 31.42 -18.00 58.14
C ARG A 5 30.26 -17.14 57.61
N VAL A 6 29.99 -17.25 56.31
CA VAL A 6 28.68 -16.84 55.80
C VAL A 6 27.64 -17.77 56.42
N SER A 7 26.63 -17.21 57.08
CA SER A 7 25.57 -18.00 57.72
C SER A 7 24.69 -18.69 56.66
N LYS A 8 24.06 -19.82 57.02
CA LYS A 8 23.12 -20.53 56.12
C LYS A 8 21.98 -19.62 55.67
N ALA A 9 21.50 -18.75 56.55
CA ALA A 9 20.48 -17.74 56.26
C ALA A 9 20.98 -16.71 55.24
N ALA A 10 22.20 -16.20 55.39
CA ALA A 10 22.78 -15.25 54.44
C ALA A 10 22.95 -15.86 53.03
N ARG A 11 23.37 -17.12 52.93
CA ARG A 11 23.44 -17.83 51.63
C ARG A 11 22.05 -18.05 51.02
N LYS A 12 21.03 -18.35 51.83
CA LYS A 12 19.64 -18.53 51.37
C LYS A 12 19.08 -17.20 50.84
N ALA A 13 19.20 -16.12 51.61
CA ALA A 13 18.75 -14.79 51.21
C ALA A 13 19.44 -14.30 49.93
N ALA A 14 20.75 -14.53 49.79
CA ALA A 14 21.48 -14.19 48.57
C ALA A 14 20.97 -14.96 47.33
N ARG A 15 20.62 -16.24 47.49
CA ARG A 15 20.04 -17.04 46.39
C ARG A 15 18.64 -16.60 46.02
N GLU A 16 17.80 -16.31 47.00
CA GLU A 16 16.45 -15.80 46.78
C GLU A 16 16.46 -14.44 46.08
N ALA A 17 17.32 -13.52 46.52
CA ALA A 17 17.49 -12.23 45.87
C ALA A 17 18.02 -12.36 44.43
N ALA A 18 18.97 -13.28 44.19
CA ALA A 18 19.47 -13.56 42.85
C ALA A 18 18.36 -14.15 41.96
N ALA A 19 17.57 -15.11 42.47
CA ALA A 19 16.45 -15.69 41.72
C ALA A 19 15.40 -14.64 41.35
N ALA A 20 14.98 -13.79 42.30
CA ALA A 20 14.03 -12.71 42.04
C ALA A 20 14.56 -11.71 40.99
N ALA A 21 15.85 -11.38 41.04
CA ALA A 21 16.47 -10.51 40.04
C ALA A 21 16.52 -11.17 38.64
N GLN A 22 16.78 -12.47 38.56
CA GLN A 22 16.76 -13.21 37.29
C GLN A 22 15.34 -13.31 36.73
N GLU A 23 14.33 -13.58 37.57
CA GLU A 23 12.93 -13.63 37.15
C GLU A 23 12.46 -12.28 36.58
N GLU A 24 12.80 -11.18 37.26
CA GLU A 24 12.47 -9.84 36.78
C GLU A 24 13.18 -9.51 35.46
N GLN A 25 14.45 -9.89 35.32
CA GLN A 25 15.19 -9.70 34.08
C GLN A 25 14.60 -10.53 32.94
N ALA A 26 14.23 -11.79 33.20
CA ALA A 26 13.59 -12.66 32.22
C ALA A 26 12.23 -12.11 31.79
N ARG A 27 11.43 -11.59 32.73
CA ARG A 27 10.15 -10.94 32.45
C ARG A 27 10.31 -9.74 31.52
N ARG A 28 11.28 -8.86 31.80
CA ARG A 28 11.59 -7.70 30.95
C ARG A 28 12.08 -8.13 29.57
N GLN A 29 12.98 -9.11 29.50
CA GLN A 29 13.49 -9.60 28.21
C GLN A 29 12.38 -10.17 27.35
N LYS A 30 11.46 -10.96 27.94
CA LYS A 30 10.30 -11.48 27.23
C LYS A 30 9.42 -10.35 26.69
N ALA A 31 9.06 -9.38 27.52
CA ALA A 31 8.27 -8.22 27.09
C ALA A 31 8.97 -7.44 25.96
N ASN A 32 10.28 -7.17 26.10
CA ASN A 32 11.05 -6.49 25.08
C ASN A 32 11.09 -7.25 23.75
N VAL A 33 11.21 -8.58 23.77
CA VAL A 33 11.19 -9.40 22.55
C VAL A 33 9.83 -9.32 21.88
N GLU A 34 8.73 -9.40 22.64
CA GLU A 34 7.37 -9.27 22.09
C GLU A 34 7.16 -7.88 21.48
N ASP A 35 7.60 -6.82 22.14
CA ASP A 35 7.46 -5.45 21.65
C ASP A 35 8.37 -5.19 20.43
N LEU A 36 9.59 -5.72 20.40
CA LEU A 36 10.46 -5.64 19.23
C LEU A 36 9.86 -6.39 18.04
N ALA A 37 9.24 -7.55 18.25
CA ALA A 37 8.56 -8.28 17.18
C ALA A 37 7.40 -7.46 16.58
N ARG A 38 6.60 -6.80 17.44
CA ARG A 38 5.54 -5.87 16.99
C ARG A 38 6.14 -4.68 16.24
N PHE A 39 7.21 -4.10 16.76
CA PHE A 39 7.89 -2.97 16.14
C PHE A 39 8.40 -3.30 14.73
N PHE A 40 9.15 -4.39 14.57
CA PHE A 40 9.68 -4.77 13.26
C PHE A 40 8.57 -5.14 12.27
N THR A 41 7.49 -5.79 12.73
CA THR A 41 6.32 -6.07 11.90
C THR A 41 5.64 -4.78 11.44
N ALA A 42 5.43 -3.82 12.35
CA ALA A 42 4.84 -2.54 12.02
C ALA A 42 5.73 -1.73 11.07
N LYS A 43 7.05 -1.72 11.31
CA LYS A 43 8.02 -1.07 10.43
C LYS A 43 7.98 -1.67 9.03
N GLN A 44 8.00 -3.00 8.90
CA GLN A 44 7.92 -3.65 7.60
C GLN A 44 6.65 -3.23 6.85
N ARG A 45 5.49 -3.20 7.53
CA ARG A 45 4.24 -2.77 6.91
C ARG A 45 4.25 -1.32 6.46
N VAL A 46 4.96 -0.43 7.17
CA VAL A 46 5.15 0.96 6.74
C VAL A 46 5.97 0.98 5.45
N ASP A 47 7.09 0.26 5.43
CA ASP A 47 7.95 0.16 4.25
C ASP A 47 7.17 -0.43 3.05
N ASP A 48 6.34 -1.47 3.28
CA ASP A 48 5.48 -2.08 2.25
C ASP A 48 4.44 -1.09 1.68
N VAL A 49 3.89 -0.21 2.52
CA VAL A 49 2.93 0.82 2.08
C VAL A 49 3.62 1.88 1.24
N ASP A 50 4.84 2.27 1.61
CA ASP A 50 5.63 3.25 0.85
C ASP A 50 6.00 2.68 -0.54
N ASP A 51 6.42 1.42 -0.60
CA ASP A 51 6.72 0.73 -1.87
C ASP A 51 5.47 0.62 -2.75
N TRP A 52 4.34 0.20 -2.17
CA TRP A 52 3.05 0.14 -2.87
C TRP A 52 2.63 1.50 -3.44
N LEU A 53 2.80 2.58 -2.66
CA LEU A 53 2.47 3.92 -3.11
C LEU A 53 3.38 4.36 -4.26
N ALA A 54 4.68 4.09 -4.16
CA ALA A 54 5.65 4.42 -5.20
C ALA A 54 5.30 3.73 -6.52
N GLU A 55 5.00 2.43 -6.49
CA GLU A 55 4.55 1.67 -7.65
C GLU A 55 3.28 2.27 -8.27
N ARG A 56 2.29 2.61 -7.44
CA ARG A 56 1.02 3.17 -7.91
C ARG A 56 1.18 4.55 -8.54
N VAL A 57 2.07 5.38 -8.00
CA VAL A 57 2.39 6.69 -8.57
C VAL A 57 3.06 6.54 -9.92
N GLU A 58 4.03 5.63 -10.07
CA GLU A 58 4.70 5.40 -11.35
C GLU A 58 3.73 4.84 -12.41
N GLU A 59 2.85 3.92 -12.03
CA GLU A 59 1.79 3.42 -12.91
C GLU A 59 0.87 4.57 -13.39
N LEU A 60 0.45 5.45 -12.48
CA LEU A 60 -0.37 6.61 -12.82
C LEU A 60 0.36 7.60 -13.71
N LYS A 61 1.66 7.84 -13.49
CA LYS A 61 2.48 8.71 -14.36
C LYS A 61 2.60 8.13 -15.77
N ALA A 62 2.79 6.82 -15.89
CA ALA A 62 2.85 6.14 -17.18
C ALA A 62 1.52 6.29 -17.93
N ARG A 63 0.40 5.98 -17.28
CA ARG A 63 -0.95 6.16 -17.85
C ARG A 63 -1.25 7.60 -18.25
N ALA A 64 -0.87 8.57 -17.41
CA ALA A 64 -1.04 9.99 -17.71
C ALA A 64 -0.17 10.45 -18.89
N THR A 65 1.00 9.85 -19.08
CA THR A 65 1.88 10.14 -20.23
C THR A 65 1.30 9.55 -21.50
N GLN A 66 0.91 8.27 -21.46
CA GLN A 66 0.22 7.62 -22.56
C GLN A 66 -1.01 8.42 -23.01
N ARG A 67 -1.89 8.80 -22.08
CA ARG A 67 -3.08 9.59 -22.42
C ARG A 67 -2.71 10.94 -23.05
N ARG A 68 -1.68 11.63 -22.57
CA ARG A 68 -1.21 12.88 -23.20
C ARG A 68 -0.69 12.64 -24.61
N ASP A 69 -0.02 11.52 -24.86
CA ASP A 69 0.47 11.15 -26.19
C ASP A 69 -0.68 10.84 -27.16
N GLU A 70 -1.70 10.11 -26.69
CA GLU A 70 -2.93 9.83 -27.43
C GLU A 70 -3.64 11.15 -27.82
N GLU A 71 -3.85 12.05 -26.86
CA GLU A 71 -4.49 13.34 -27.13
C GLU A 71 -3.65 14.22 -28.07
N ARG A 72 -2.31 14.23 -27.92
CA ARG A 72 -1.41 14.93 -28.85
C ARG A 72 -1.50 14.39 -30.27
N THR A 73 -1.60 13.07 -30.41
CA THR A 73 -1.76 12.39 -31.70
C THR A 73 -3.11 12.76 -32.31
N ALA A 74 -4.20 12.71 -31.54
CA ALA A 74 -5.53 13.12 -31.99
C ALA A 74 -5.55 14.60 -32.45
N CYS A 75 -4.88 15.49 -31.70
CA CYS A 75 -4.70 16.89 -32.12
C CYS A 75 -4.00 16.97 -33.48
N GLY A 76 -2.90 16.24 -33.66
CA GLY A 76 -2.17 16.18 -34.92
C GLY A 76 -3.02 15.69 -36.08
N VAL A 77 -3.81 14.63 -35.88
CA VAL A 77 -4.73 14.07 -36.89
C VAL A 77 -5.76 15.13 -37.32
N ALA A 78 -6.33 15.86 -36.37
CA ALA A 78 -7.28 16.93 -36.66
C ALA A 78 -6.65 18.06 -37.49
N LEU A 79 -5.44 18.50 -37.13
CA LEU A 79 -4.70 19.54 -37.86
C LEU A 79 -4.28 19.06 -39.26
N LYS A 80 -3.91 17.79 -39.41
CA LYS A 80 -3.60 17.17 -40.70
C LYS A 80 -4.84 17.14 -41.60
N ALA A 81 -6.00 16.77 -41.06
CA ALA A 81 -7.25 16.82 -41.80
C ALA A 81 -7.61 18.24 -42.27
N MET A 82 -7.28 19.29 -41.51
CA MET A 82 -7.43 20.69 -41.97
C MET A 82 -6.51 20.99 -43.15
N GLN A 83 -5.24 20.56 -43.07
CA GLN A 83 -4.27 20.74 -44.15
C GLN A 83 -4.71 20.00 -45.42
N ASP A 84 -5.24 18.79 -45.30
CA ASP A 84 -5.71 17.99 -46.44
C ASP A 84 -6.93 18.60 -47.13
N ARG A 85 -7.70 19.45 -46.42
CA ARG A 85 -8.77 20.28 -47.02
C ARG A 85 -8.25 21.54 -47.72
N GLY A 86 -6.93 21.78 -47.70
CA GLY A 86 -6.28 22.90 -48.39
C GLY A 86 -5.94 24.09 -47.48
N GLU A 87 -6.17 24.00 -46.17
CA GLU A 87 -5.80 25.07 -45.24
C GLU A 87 -4.27 25.19 -45.10
N SER A 88 -3.76 26.42 -45.09
CA SER A 88 -2.33 26.66 -44.87
C SER A 88 -1.97 26.52 -43.39
N VAL A 89 -0.74 26.10 -43.08
CA VAL A 89 -0.23 25.97 -41.70
C VAL A 89 -0.38 27.27 -40.91
N ARG A 90 -0.19 28.43 -41.56
CA ARG A 90 -0.37 29.75 -40.95
C ARG A 90 -1.82 29.99 -40.52
N GLU A 91 -2.76 29.63 -41.38
CA GLU A 91 -4.19 29.83 -41.13
C GLU A 91 -4.69 28.89 -40.04
N ILE A 92 -4.25 27.63 -40.08
CA ILE A 92 -4.49 26.65 -39.01
C ILE A 92 -3.94 27.14 -37.67
N ALA A 93 -2.70 27.65 -37.63
CA ALA A 93 -2.08 28.21 -36.43
C ALA A 93 -2.88 29.39 -35.86
N ARG A 94 -3.34 30.30 -36.74
CA ARG A 94 -4.20 31.42 -36.38
C ARG A 94 -5.54 30.95 -35.78
N MET A 95 -6.20 29.99 -36.40
CA MET A 95 -7.49 29.45 -35.93
C MET A 95 -7.36 28.70 -34.60
N ALA A 96 -6.28 27.92 -34.43
CA ALA A 96 -6.05 27.13 -33.22
C ALA A 96 -5.40 27.93 -32.07
N GLY A 97 -4.98 29.18 -32.32
CA GLY A 97 -4.34 30.02 -31.31
C GLY A 97 -2.95 29.54 -30.87
N VAL A 98 -2.25 28.80 -31.72
CA VAL A 98 -0.92 28.22 -31.45
C VAL A 98 0.09 28.66 -32.50
N GLY A 99 1.38 28.49 -32.24
CA GLY A 99 2.43 28.83 -33.22
C GLY A 99 2.50 27.84 -34.39
N GLU A 100 2.89 28.31 -35.58
CA GLU A 100 3.05 27.47 -36.78
C GLU A 100 4.01 26.28 -36.58
N LYS A 101 5.02 26.45 -35.71
CA LYS A 101 5.96 25.38 -35.35
C LYS A 101 5.24 24.24 -34.63
N MET A 102 4.40 24.56 -33.65
CA MET A 102 3.60 23.57 -32.89
C MET A 102 2.65 22.82 -33.83
N VAL A 103 2.00 23.51 -34.75
CA VAL A 103 1.12 22.88 -35.75
C VAL A 103 1.89 21.86 -36.59
N ARG A 104 3.08 22.22 -37.08
CA ARG A 104 3.93 21.30 -37.87
C ARG A 104 4.39 20.10 -37.05
N GLU A 105 4.77 20.30 -35.79
CA GLU A 105 5.19 19.22 -34.90
C GLU A 105 4.04 18.24 -34.61
N LEU A 106 2.86 18.75 -34.28
CA LEU A 106 1.67 17.91 -34.04
C LEU A 106 1.23 17.15 -35.30
N ILE A 107 1.22 17.80 -36.47
CA ILE A 107 0.92 17.11 -37.74
C ILE A 107 1.94 16.00 -38.00
N LYS A 108 3.23 16.24 -37.74
CA LYS A 108 4.27 15.21 -37.90
C LYS A 108 4.03 14.03 -36.96
N LEU A 109 3.69 14.27 -35.69
CA LEU A 109 3.40 13.21 -34.71
C LEU A 109 2.22 12.32 -35.14
N ALA A 110 1.23 12.87 -35.86
CA ALA A 110 0.12 12.10 -36.38
C ALA A 110 0.46 11.25 -37.63
N VAL A 111 1.46 11.66 -38.40
CA VAL A 111 1.89 10.95 -39.63
C VAL A 111 2.90 9.84 -39.33
N GLU A 112 3.70 9.98 -38.26
CA GLU A 112 4.60 8.95 -37.76
C GLU A 112 4.05 8.35 -36.45
N PRO A 113 3.00 7.50 -36.50
CA PRO A 113 2.49 6.85 -35.31
C PRO A 113 3.59 5.92 -34.77
N THR A 114 4.17 6.30 -33.63
CA THR A 114 4.92 5.36 -32.82
C THR A 114 3.89 4.38 -32.26
N ALA A 115 3.89 3.16 -32.81
CA ALA A 115 3.13 1.96 -32.44
C ALA A 115 1.96 2.13 -31.43
N GLU A 116 0.76 1.90 -31.97
CA GLU A 116 -0.56 1.88 -31.35
C GLU A 116 -0.68 0.94 -30.12
N PRO A 117 -1.20 1.41 -28.97
CA PRO A 117 -1.97 0.57 -28.07
C PRO A 117 -3.48 0.73 -28.36
N ALA A 118 -4.14 -0.43 -28.47
CA ALA A 118 -5.56 -0.61 -28.75
C ALA A 118 -6.51 0.15 -27.80
N PRO A 119 -7.74 0.48 -28.23
CA PRO A 119 -8.68 1.27 -27.44
C PRO A 119 -9.16 0.50 -26.19
N PRO A 120 -9.16 1.10 -24.98
CA PRO A 120 -9.91 0.55 -23.87
C PRO A 120 -11.40 0.80 -24.09
N ALA A 121 -12.16 -0.30 -24.13
CA ALA A 121 -13.60 -0.30 -24.12
C ALA A 121 -14.15 0.41 -22.86
N GLN A 122 -14.97 1.44 -23.11
CA GLN A 122 -16.14 1.89 -22.38
C GLN A 122 -16.17 1.69 -20.85
N GLN A 123 -16.05 2.82 -20.14
CA GLN A 123 -16.51 3.00 -18.78
C GLN A 123 -18.05 2.99 -18.76
N ASP A 124 -18.64 1.93 -18.23
CA ASP A 124 -19.98 2.00 -17.64
C ASP A 124 -19.84 2.14 -16.13
N GLY A 125 -20.18 3.33 -15.63
CA GLY A 125 -20.33 3.59 -14.21
C GLY A 125 -21.71 3.20 -13.73
N GLN A 126 -21.75 2.41 -12.65
CA GLN A 126 -22.82 2.33 -11.64
C GLN A 126 -22.13 1.77 -10.38
N THR A 127 -21.68 2.63 -9.47
CA THR A 127 -22.39 2.98 -8.22
C THR A 127 -23.02 1.77 -7.54
N GLU A 128 -22.32 1.19 -6.58
CA GLU A 128 -22.95 0.77 -5.32
C GLU A 128 -21.93 0.71 -4.20
N ALA A 129 -22.28 1.36 -3.10
CA ALA A 129 -21.49 1.49 -1.89
C ALA A 129 -21.28 0.14 -1.20
N GLU A 130 -20.11 -0.03 -0.57
CA GLU A 130 -19.84 -1.14 0.33
C GLU A 130 -20.83 -1.20 1.51
N PRO A 131 -20.93 -2.36 2.16
CA PRO A 131 -20.28 -2.38 3.47
C PRO A 131 -19.29 -3.54 3.64
N VAL A 132 -18.12 -3.16 4.12
CA VAL A 132 -17.08 -4.02 4.69
C VAL A 132 -17.68 -4.85 5.84
N VAL A 133 -17.67 -6.17 5.70
CA VAL A 133 -17.87 -7.09 6.81
C VAL A 133 -16.54 -7.34 7.52
N ASP A 134 -16.44 -6.76 8.72
CA ASP A 134 -15.39 -6.98 9.71
C ASP A 134 -15.53 -8.41 10.27
N ALA A 135 -14.69 -9.33 9.77
CA ALA A 135 -14.62 -10.70 10.30
C ALA A 135 -13.66 -10.76 11.49
N ARG A 136 -14.15 -10.35 12.66
CA ARG A 136 -13.64 -10.84 13.95
C ARG A 136 -14.07 -12.30 14.15
N PRO A 137 -13.21 -13.19 14.70
CA PRO A 137 -13.63 -14.53 15.08
C PRO A 137 -14.54 -14.46 16.31
N GLN A 138 -15.78 -14.93 16.17
CA GLN A 138 -16.73 -15.09 17.27
C GLN A 138 -16.29 -16.24 18.18
N ALA A 139 -16.14 -15.91 19.46
CA ALA A 139 -16.17 -16.88 20.54
C ALA A 139 -17.65 -17.11 20.89
N ASP A 140 -18.18 -18.26 20.49
CA ASP A 140 -19.46 -18.74 21.00
C ASP A 140 -19.21 -19.79 22.09
N ALA A 141 -19.51 -19.39 23.32
CA ALA A 141 -19.96 -20.29 24.35
C ALA A 141 -21.43 -20.60 24.08
N ASP A 142 -21.81 -21.88 23.99
CA ASP A 142 -22.76 -22.54 24.90
C ASP A 142 -23.01 -23.99 24.46
N GLU A 143 -22.47 -24.97 25.21
CA GLU A 143 -23.06 -26.31 25.27
C GLU A 143 -23.24 -26.68 26.75
N THR A 144 -24.35 -26.23 27.29
CA THR A 144 -24.98 -26.83 28.46
C THR A 144 -25.43 -28.25 28.11
N SER A 145 -24.69 -29.27 28.57
CA SER A 145 -25.22 -30.63 28.71
C SER A 145 -24.38 -31.43 29.71
N GLY A 146 -25.00 -31.87 30.81
CA GLY A 146 -24.51 -32.99 31.63
C GLY A 146 -24.05 -32.66 33.05
N PHE A 147 -24.98 -32.35 33.96
CA PHE A 147 -24.78 -32.70 35.37
C PHE A 147 -26.11 -33.15 35.99
N GLU A 148 -26.35 -34.46 35.97
CA GLU A 148 -27.42 -35.10 36.75
C GLU A 148 -27.05 -35.04 38.24
N VAL A 149 -27.90 -34.39 39.05
CA VAL A 149 -27.95 -34.66 40.50
C VAL A 149 -29.31 -35.25 40.81
N ARG A 150 -29.34 -36.57 40.93
CA ARG A 150 -30.50 -37.30 41.44
C ARG A 150 -30.41 -37.35 42.95
N ALA A 151 -31.45 -36.82 43.60
CA ALA A 151 -31.67 -36.88 45.02
C ALA A 151 -31.64 -38.32 45.56
N ALA A 152 -31.05 -38.49 46.74
CA ALA A 152 -31.32 -39.59 47.64
C ALA A 152 -31.69 -38.99 49.00
N GLY A 153 -32.83 -39.44 49.54
CA GLY A 153 -33.27 -39.16 50.90
C GLY A 153 -32.56 -40.01 51.94
#